data_AF-A0A257L5D0-F1
#
_entry.id   AF-A0A257L5D0-F1
#
_cell.length_a   1.000
_cell.length_b   1.000
_cell.length_c   1.000
_cell.angle_alpha   90.00
_cell.angle_beta   90.00
_cell.angle_gamma   90.00
#
_symmetry.space_group_name_H-M   'P 1'
#
loop_
_entity.id
_entity.type
_entity.pdbx_description
1 polymer ?
#
loop_
_entity_poly.entity_id
_entity_poly.type
_entity_poly.pdbx_seq_one_letter_code
_entity_poly.pdbx_strand_id
1 'polypeptide(L)' 'MKKISTLVVSSVATLLPFLGMAHPGHGETEGFTITHYFVEPTHAVVLGAVLACGGIFYLYMRSKKQSENN' A
#
# COMPACT_ATOMS: atom_id res chain seq x y z
N MET A 1 6.31 4.21 -22.33
CA MET A 1 6.08 5.30 -21.35
C MET A 1 4.59 5.62 -21.15
N LYS A 2 3.81 5.87 -22.21
CA LYS A 2 2.35 6.18 -22.09
C LYS A 2 1.57 5.12 -21.29
N LYS A 3 1.78 3.83 -21.55
CA LYS A 3 1.10 2.73 -20.84
C LYS A 3 1.41 2.71 -19.33
N ILE A 4 2.65 2.98 -18.94
CA ILE A 4 3.07 3.03 -17.52
C ILE A 4 2.45 4.25 -16.85
N SER A 5 2.43 5.40 -17.53
CA SER A 5 1.78 6.61 -17.04
C SER A 5 0.27 6.41 -16.87
N THR A 6 -0.41 5.76 -17.82
CA THR A 6 -1.83 5.41 -17.69
C THR A 6 -2.09 4.45 -16.53
N LEU A 7 -1.23 3.45 -16.34
CA LEU A 7 -1.36 2.47 -15.26
C LEU A 7 -1.19 3.14 -13.89
N VAL A 8 -0.17 3.98 -13.73
CA VAL A 8 0.08 4.74 -12.49
C VAL A 8 -1.08 5.70 -12.20
N VAL A 9 -1.54 6.47 -13.18
CA VAL A 9 -2.67 7.39 -13.00
C VAL A 9 -3.95 6.65 -12.65
N SER A 10 -4.23 5.51 -13.31
CA SER A 10 -5.39 4.68 -13.01
C SER A 10 -5.32 4.11 -11.59
N SER A 11 -4.15 3.61 -11.16
CA SER A 11 -3.96 3.08 -9.81
C SER A 11 -4.14 4.15 -8.73
N VAL A 12 -3.59 5.35 -8.95
CA VAL A 12 -3.76 6.48 -8.02
C VAL A 12 -5.24 6.90 -7.95
N ALA A 13 -5.92 7.01 -9.09
CA ALA A 13 -7.33 7.40 -9.13
C ALA A 13 -8.25 6.39 -8.43
N THR A 14 -7.96 5.09 -8.54
CA THR A 14 -8.73 4.04 -7.83
C THR A 14 -8.50 4.02 -6.32
N LEU A 15 -7.32 4.45 -5.86
CA LEU A 15 -6.98 4.46 -4.43
C LEU A 15 -7.42 5.74 -3.71
N LEU A 16 -7.70 6.82 -4.46
CA LEU A 16 -8.07 8.12 -3.91
C LEU A 16 -9.30 8.10 -2.98
N PRO A 17 -10.40 7.36 -3.26
CA PRO A 17 -11.57 7.31 -2.37
C PRO A 17 -11.28 6.70 -1.00
N PHE A 18 -10.32 5.77 -0.91
CA PHE A 18 -9.94 5.12 0.36
C PHE A 18 -9.30 6.10 1.35
N LEU A 19 -8.66 7.17 0.87
CA LEU A 19 -8.15 8.23 1.73
C LEU A 19 -9.27 9.04 2.38
N GLY A 20 -10.39 9.24 1.68
CA GLY A 20 -11.58 9.89 2.23
C GLY A 20 -12.25 9.05 3.31
N MET A 21 -12.17 7.71 3.18
CA MET A 21 -12.67 6.75 4.17
C MET A 21 -11.78 6.60 5.41
N ALA A 22 -10.60 7.23 5.46
CA ALA A 22 -9.73 7.23 6.64
C ALA A 22 -10.18 8.24 7.72
N HIS A 23 -11.30 8.94 7.53
CA HIS A 23 -11.90 9.80 8.56
C HIS A 23 -12.84 8.99 9.47
N PRO A 24 -12.87 9.27 10.78
CA PRO A 24 -13.69 8.54 11.73
C PRO A 24 -15.17 8.68 11.38
N GLY A 25 -15.81 7.55 11.03
CA GLY A 25 -17.20 7.50 10.59
C GLY A 25 -17.83 6.13 10.87
N HIS A 26 -18.70 6.10 11.88
CA HIS A 26 -19.52 5.00 12.41
C HIS A 26 -18.78 3.84 13.12
N GLY A 27 -18.60 4.01 14.44
CA GLY A 27 -18.29 2.91 15.37
C GLY A 27 -17.13 3.20 16.34
N GLU A 28 -16.35 4.25 16.08
CA GLU A 28 -15.18 4.56 16.91
C GLU A 28 -15.55 5.42 18.12
N THR A 29 -15.17 4.92 19.30
CA THR A 29 -15.39 5.58 20.59
C THR A 29 -14.13 6.21 21.17
N GLU A 30 -12.97 5.93 20.57
CA GLU A 30 -11.66 6.47 20.99
C GLU A 30 -11.03 7.24 19.84
N GLY A 31 -10.52 8.45 20.13
CA GLY A 31 -10.00 9.36 19.10
C GLY A 31 -8.77 8.83 18.35
N PHE A 32 -8.49 9.46 17.21
CA PHE A 32 -7.32 9.23 16.36
C PHE A 32 -6.00 9.36 17.15
N THR A 33 -5.39 8.24 17.53
CA THR A 33 -4.10 8.21 18.24
C THR A 33 -3.10 7.37 17.46
N ILE A 34 -1.81 7.73 17.48
CA ILE A 34 -0.75 6.97 16.80
C ILE A 34 -0.76 5.48 17.24
N THR A 35 -1.13 5.23 18.49
CA THR A 35 -1.27 3.89 19.08
C THR A 35 -2.35 3.04 18.41
N HIS A 36 -3.43 3.63 17.89
CA HIS A 36 -4.48 2.91 17.16
C HIS A 36 -3.89 2.14 15.96
N TYR A 37 -2.96 2.75 15.21
CA TYR A 37 -2.29 2.10 14.07
C TYR A 37 -1.42 0.89 14.43
N PHE A 38 -0.93 0.83 15.68
CA PHE A 38 -0.06 -0.26 16.14
C PHE A 38 -0.82 -1.39 16.83
N VAL A 39 -1.96 -1.08 17.45
CA VAL A 39 -2.73 -2.04 18.26
C VAL A 39 -3.85 -2.66 17.45
N GLU A 40 -4.40 -1.95 16.46
CA GLU A 40 -5.47 -2.50 15.66
C GLU A 40 -5.01 -3.60 14.69
N PRO A 41 -5.63 -4.80 14.77
CA PRO A 41 -5.27 -5.92 13.90
C PRO A 41 -5.40 -5.59 12.41
N THR A 42 -6.39 -4.77 12.05
CA THR A 42 -6.66 -4.30 10.68
C THR A 42 -5.46 -3.57 10.09
N HIS A 43 -4.88 -2.63 10.84
CA HIS A 43 -3.72 -1.85 10.43
C HIS A 43 -2.45 -2.70 10.32
N ALA A 44 -2.24 -3.62 11.27
CA ALA A 44 -1.10 -4.55 11.25
C ALA A 44 -1.12 -5.48 10.02
N VAL A 45 -2.29 -6.00 9.65
CA VAL A 45 -2.46 -6.87 8.48
C VAL A 45 -2.18 -6.11 7.19
N VAL A 46 -2.73 -4.90 7.04
CA VAL A 46 -2.50 -4.06 5.86
C VAL A 46 -1.02 -3.69 5.71
N LEU A 47 -0.37 -3.30 6.81
CA LEU A 47 1.06 -2.98 6.81
C LEU A 47 1.91 -4.19 6.39
N GLY A 48 1.62 -5.37 6.94
CA GLY A 48 2.31 -6.61 6.58
C GLY A 48 2.16 -6.95 5.09
N ALA A 49 0.96 -6.79 4.54
CA ALA A 49 0.70 -7.03 3.12
C ALA A 49 1.49 -6.07 2.22
N VAL A 50 1.57 -4.78 2.57
CA VAL A 50 2.35 -3.79 1.81
C VAL A 50 3.83 -4.14 1.81
N LEU A 51 4.40 -4.49 2.97
CA LEU A 51 5.81 -4.87 3.10
C LEU A 51 6.12 -6.15 2.31
N ALA A 52 5.24 -7.16 2.38
CA ALA A 52 5.40 -8.41 1.64
C ALA A 52 5.37 -8.17 0.12
N CYS A 53 4.36 -7.44 -0.38
CA CYS A 53 4.24 -7.10 -1.79
C CYS A 53 5.45 -6.28 -2.28
N GLY A 54 5.87 -5.27 -1.51
CA GLY A 54 7.05 -4.46 -1.82
C GLY A 54 8.35 -5.26 -1.83
N GLY A 55 8.53 -6.16 -0.86
CA GLY A 55 9.69 -7.05 -0.77
C GLY A 55 9.76 -8.04 -1.94
N ILE A 56 8.65 -8.70 -2.26
CA ILE A 56 8.55 -9.61 -3.41
C ILE A 56 8.85 -8.85 -4.71
N PHE A 57 8.25 -7.67 -4.89
CA PHE A 57 8.49 -6.83 -6.07
C PHE A 57 9.97 -6.41 -6.18
N TYR A 58 10.60 -6.01 -5.07
CA TYR A 58 12.02 -5.67 -5.03
C TYR A 58 12.91 -6.86 -5.42
N LEU A 59 12.65 -8.04 -4.85
CA LEU A 59 13.39 -9.27 -5.18
C LEU A 59 13.20 -9.67 -6.65
N TYR A 60 11.98 -9.51 -7.18
CA TYR A 60 11.68 -9.73 -8.59
C TYR A 60 12.48 -8.78 -9.50
N MET A 61 12.48 -7.48 -9.20
CA MET A 61 13.26 -6.51 -9.96
C MET A 61 14.77 -6.79 -9.92
N ARG A 62 15.29 -7.19 -8.75
CA ARG A 62 16.70 -7.56 -8.58
C ARG A 62 17.07 -8.77 -9.43
N SER A 63 16.23 -9.79 -9.45
CA SER A 63 16.45 -11.02 -10.22
C SER A 63 16.46 -10.76 -11.72
N LYS A 64 15.55 -9.89 -12.22
CA LYS A 64 15.52 -9.49 -13.63
C LYS A 64 16.80 -8.77 -14.07
N LYS A 65 17.32 -7.87 -13.23
CA LYS A 65 18.56 -7.13 -13.53
C LYS A 65 19.79 -8.04 -13.61
N GLN A 66 19.84 -9.13 -12.84
CA GLN A 66 20.94 -10.10 -12.92
C GLN A 66 20.88 -10.95 -14.20
N SER A 67 19.68 -11.29 -14.68
CA SER A 67 19.51 -12.05 -15.93
C SER A 67 19.83 -11.24 -17.19
N GLU A 68 19.71 -9.91 -17.15
CA GLU A 68 20.02 -9.05 -18.31
C GLU A 68 21.53 -8.74 -18.44
N ASN A 69 22.32 -9.04 -17.40
CA ASN A 69 23.74 -8.69 -17.29
C ASN A 69 24.69 -9.90 -17.42
N ASN A 70 24.15 -11.10 -17.67
CA ASN A 70 24.84 -12.36 -17.96
C ASN A 70 24.52 -12.78 -19.39
#